data_AF-A0A7X0GXT3-F1
#
_entry.id   AF-A0A7X0GXT3-F1
#
_cell.length_a   1.000
_cell.length_b   1.000
_cell.length_c   1.000
_cell.angle_alpha   90.00
_cell.angle_beta   90.00
_cell.angle_gamma   90.00
#
_symmetry.space_group_name_H-M   'P 1'
#
loop_
_entity.id
_entity.type
_entity.pdbx_description
1 polymer ?
#
loop_
_entity_poly.entity_id
_entity_poly.type
_entity_poly.pdbx_seq_one_letter_code
_entity_poly.pdbx_strand_id
1 'polypeptide(L)'
;MKFIHVGPAGCERPVLVAENDRAYDLRPLTSAIDGPFLEDDGIERARTAFADGLLPEIDIVDERIGAPIARPGKIVCIGLNYRDHAAETGAEVPTRPVVFLKAP
;
A
#
# COMPACT_ATOMS: atom_id res chain seq x y z
N MET A 1 -5.31 10.44 -5.64
CA MET A 1 -5.89 9.10 -5.36
C MET A 1 -4.94 8.29 -4.48
N LYS A 2 -5.46 7.48 -3.54
CA LYS A 2 -4.72 6.56 -2.67
C LYS A 2 -5.33 5.15 -2.80
N PHE A 3 -4.54 4.11 -2.58
CA PHE A 3 -4.96 2.72 -2.56
C PHE A 3 -4.71 2.16 -1.17
N ILE A 4 -5.74 1.59 -0.55
CA ILE A 4 -5.69 1.07 0.82
C ILE A 4 -6.41 -0.27 0.90
N HIS A 5 -6.21 -0.95 2.02
CA HIS A 5 -7.06 -2.05 2.46
C HIS A 5 -7.80 -1.63 3.72
N VAL A 6 -9.07 -2.02 3.86
CA VAL A 6 -9.89 -1.74 5.06
C VAL A 6 -10.58 -3.00 5.56
N GLY A 7 -10.79 -3.10 6.87
CA GLY A 7 -11.55 -4.18 7.51
C GLY A 7 -10.78 -4.91 8.62
N PRO A 8 -11.35 -5.99 9.20
CA PRO A 8 -10.69 -6.79 10.22
C PRO A 8 -9.36 -7.38 9.73
N ALA A 9 -8.41 -7.61 10.63
CA ALA A 9 -7.12 -8.19 10.28
C ALA A 9 -7.29 -9.57 9.61
N GLY A 10 -6.74 -9.74 8.41
CA GLY A 10 -6.85 -10.98 7.62
C GLY A 10 -8.10 -11.07 6.73
N CYS A 11 -9.02 -10.10 6.82
CA CYS A 11 -10.25 -10.04 6.04
C CYS A 11 -10.39 -8.70 5.30
N GLU A 12 -9.29 -8.00 5.06
CA GLU A 12 -9.33 -6.67 4.47
C GLU A 12 -9.74 -6.68 3.00
N ARG A 13 -10.51 -5.69 2.58
CA ARG A 13 -10.91 -5.45 1.19
C ARG A 13 -10.14 -4.28 0.59
N PRO A 14 -9.79 -4.32 -0.72
CA PRO A 14 -9.07 -3.25 -1.39
C PRO A 14 -10.02 -2.07 -1.70
N VAL A 15 -9.51 -0.85 -1.52
CA VAL A 15 -10.25 0.40 -1.65
C VAL A 15 -9.41 1.47 -2.34
N LEU A 16 -10.04 2.22 -3.24
CA LEU A 16 -9.50 3.45 -3.80
C LEU A 16 -10.08 4.64 -3.02
N VAL A 17 -9.22 5.53 -2.55
CA VAL A 17 -9.64 6.81 -1.94
C VAL A 17 -9.33 7.94 -2.91
N ALA A 18 -10.37 8.65 -3.33
CA ALA A 18 -10.26 9.78 -4.24
C ALA A 18 -9.72 11.04 -3.52
N GLU A 19 -9.48 12.13 -4.25
CA GLU A 19 -8.91 13.36 -3.69
C GLU A 19 -9.86 14.11 -2.75
N ASN A 20 -11.16 13.86 -2.86
CA ASN A 20 -12.19 14.36 -1.96
C ASN A 20 -12.44 13.44 -0.75
N ASP A 21 -11.49 12.54 -0.46
CA ASP A 21 -11.55 11.54 0.60
C ASP A 21 -12.73 10.54 0.52
N ARG A 22 -13.48 10.51 -0.59
CA ARG A 22 -14.49 9.48 -0.85
C ARG A 22 -13.83 8.15 -1.20
N ALA A 23 -14.39 7.06 -0.68
CA ALA A 23 -13.86 5.71 -0.84
C ALA A 23 -14.68 4.90 -1.84
N TYR A 24 -14.00 4.07 -2.63
CA TYR A 24 -14.58 3.26 -3.70
C TYR A 24 -14.06 1.83 -3.61
N ASP A 25 -14.96 0.87 -3.72
CA ASP A 25 -14.63 -0.55 -3.59
C ASP A 25 -13.88 -1.05 -4.84
N LEU A 26 -12.72 -1.68 -4.66
CA LEU A 26 -11.94 -2.26 -5.76
C LEU A 26 -12.27 -3.73 -6.02
N ARG A 27 -13.18 -4.36 -5.27
CA ARG A 27 -13.60 -5.75 -5.48
C ARG A 27 -14.15 -6.08 -6.88
N PRO A 28 -14.74 -5.14 -7.64
CA PRO A 28 -15.07 -5.39 -9.05
C PRO A 28 -13.85 -5.69 -9.93
N LEU A 29 -12.64 -5.30 -9.51
CA LEU A 29 -11.40 -5.46 -10.29
C LEU A 29 -10.43 -6.47 -9.68
N THR A 30 -10.32 -6.52 -8.35
CA THR A 30 -9.36 -7.37 -7.66
C THR A 30 -9.83 -7.73 -6.24
N SER A 31 -9.42 -8.88 -5.74
CA SER A 31 -9.64 -9.27 -4.35
C SER A 31 -8.65 -8.64 -3.36
N ALA A 32 -7.50 -8.17 -3.83
CA ALA A 32 -6.49 -7.48 -3.03
C ALA A 32 -5.55 -6.63 -3.91
N ILE A 33 -4.93 -5.60 -3.34
CA ILE A 33 -3.76 -4.93 -3.95
C ILE A 33 -2.53 -5.78 -3.60
N ASP A 34 -2.15 -6.69 -4.49
CA ASP A 34 -1.01 -7.60 -4.33
C ASP A 34 -0.12 -7.65 -5.58
N GLY A 35 0.84 -8.57 -5.62
CA GLY A 35 1.76 -8.74 -6.75
C GLY A 35 1.05 -8.88 -8.10
N PRO A 36 0.13 -9.86 -8.27
CA PRO A 36 -0.66 -10.01 -9.49
C PRO A 36 -1.41 -8.75 -9.92
N PHE A 37 -2.06 -8.05 -8.97
CA PHE A 37 -2.75 -6.80 -9.29
C PHE A 37 -1.79 -5.73 -9.81
N LEU A 38 -0.61 -5.59 -9.19
CA LEU A 38 0.39 -4.60 -9.61
C LEU A 38 1.09 -4.97 -10.92
N GLU A 39 1.23 -6.25 -11.22
CA GLU A 39 1.83 -6.76 -12.46
C GLU A 39 0.90 -6.55 -13.67
N ASP A 40 -0.42 -6.67 -13.48
CA ASP A 40 -1.44 -6.57 -14.53
C ASP A 40 -2.04 -5.16 -14.67
N ASP A 41 -1.19 -4.13 -14.62
CA ASP A 41 -1.57 -2.70 -14.74
C ASP A 41 -2.74 -2.28 -13.82
N GLY A 42 -2.87 -2.92 -12.66
CA GLY A 42 -4.06 -2.78 -11.79
C GLY A 42 -4.33 -1.35 -11.34
N ILE A 43 -3.27 -0.54 -11.15
CA ILE A 43 -3.40 0.87 -10.79
C ILE A 43 -4.12 1.66 -11.89
N GLU A 44 -3.70 1.50 -13.15
CA GLU A 44 -4.32 2.23 -14.26
C GLU A 44 -5.73 1.70 -14.54
N ARG A 45 -5.95 0.39 -14.47
CA ARG A 45 -7.29 -0.21 -14.55
C ARG A 45 -8.25 0.35 -13.50
N ALA A 46 -7.77 0.52 -12.26
CA ALA A 46 -8.55 1.14 -11.19
C ALA A 46 -8.83 2.63 -11.45
N ARG A 47 -7.88 3.38 -12.00
CA ARG A 47 -8.09 4.79 -12.40
C ARG A 47 -9.14 4.90 -13.51
N THR A 48 -9.07 4.06 -14.54
CA THR A 48 -10.05 4.03 -15.63
C THR A 48 -11.43 3.68 -15.10
N ALA A 49 -11.55 2.59 -14.33
CA ALA A 49 -12.85 2.20 -13.76
C ALA A 49 -13.46 3.28 -12.85
N PHE A 50 -12.62 3.98 -12.09
CA PHE A 50 -13.06 5.13 -11.30
C PHE A 50 -13.56 6.28 -12.19
N ALA A 51 -12.80 6.65 -13.22
CA ALA A 51 -13.18 7.72 -14.15
C ALA A 51 -14.47 7.41 -14.91
N ASP A 52 -14.70 6.14 -15.24
CA ASP A 52 -15.90 5.65 -15.92
C ASP A 52 -17.09 5.44 -14.96
N GLY A 53 -16.92 5.68 -13.65
CA GLY A 53 -17.98 5.53 -12.65
C GLY A 53 -18.38 4.08 -12.37
N LEU A 54 -17.50 3.12 -12.64
CA LEU A 54 -17.77 1.68 -12.52
C LEU A 54 -17.51 1.13 -11.11
N LEU A 55 -16.88 1.93 -10.23
CA LEU A 55 -16.60 1.52 -8.86
C LEU A 55 -17.69 2.03 -7.92
N PRO A 56 -18.28 1.16 -7.06
CA PRO A 56 -19.27 1.60 -6.10
C PRO A 56 -18.59 2.39 -4.99
N GLU A 57 -19.16 3.55 -4.67
CA GLU A 57 -18.79 4.29 -3.46
C GLU A 57 -19.19 3.52 -2.21
N ILE A 58 -18.36 3.60 -1.19
CA ILE A 58 -18.51 2.91 0.09
C ILE A 58 -18.19 3.88 1.23
N ASP A 59 -18.86 3.71 2.35
CA ASP A 59 -18.42 4.30 3.61
C ASP A 59 -17.39 3.38 4.26
N ILE A 60 -16.33 3.97 4.79
CA ILE A 60 -15.24 3.27 5.50
C ILE A 60 -14.97 3.92 6.87
N VAL A 61 -15.86 4.79 7.35
CA VAL A 61 -15.77 5.40 8.68
C VAL A 61 -15.67 4.30 9.74
N ASP A 62 -14.78 4.49 10.70
CA ASP A 62 -14.44 3.56 11.78
C ASP A 62 -13.92 2.18 11.34
N GLU A 63 -13.70 1.95 10.03
CA GLU A 63 -13.01 0.75 9.57
C GLU A 63 -11.50 0.85 9.82
N ARG A 64 -10.91 -0.27 10.25
CA ARG A 64 -9.47 -0.37 10.44
C ARG A 64 -8.76 -0.36 9.09
N ILE A 65 -7.74 0.49 8.94
CA ILE A 65 -6.85 0.51 7.77
C ILE A 65 -5.78 -0.60 7.91
N GLY A 66 -5.65 -1.41 6.86
CA GLY A 66 -4.68 -2.49 6.72
C GLY A 66 -3.38 -2.08 6.02
N ALA A 67 -2.47 -3.04 5.87
CA ALA A 67 -1.28 -2.85 5.05
C ALA A 67 -1.71 -2.61 3.59
N PRO A 68 -1.12 -1.63 2.87
CA PRO A 68 -1.58 -1.25 1.55
C PRO A 68 -1.24 -2.26 0.45
N ILE A 69 -0.27 -3.16 0.71
CA ILE A 69 0.14 -4.23 -0.17
C ILE A 69 -0.06 -5.56 0.54
N ALA A 70 -0.91 -6.42 -0.01
CA ALA A 70 -1.13 -7.75 0.52
C ALA A 70 0.00 -8.70 0.08
N ARG A 71 0.51 -9.48 1.04
CA ARG A 71 1.49 -10.57 0.84
C ARG A 71 2.67 -10.17 -0.07
N PRO A 72 3.43 -9.11 0.25
CA PRO A 72 4.61 -8.76 -0.54
C PRO A 72 5.61 -9.93 -0.55
N GLY A 73 6.13 -10.28 -1.72
CA GLY A 73 7.10 -11.39 -1.84
C GLY A 73 8.41 -11.12 -1.11
N LYS A 74 8.83 -9.84 -1.02
CA LYS A 74 10.02 -9.39 -0.29
C LYS A 74 9.77 -8.00 0.29
N ILE A 75 10.20 -7.77 1.53
CA ILE A 75 10.28 -6.43 2.14
C ILE A 75 11.77 -6.11 2.31
N VAL A 76 12.30 -5.29 1.41
CA VAL A 76 13.72 -4.87 1.41
C VAL A 76 13.84 -3.55 2.16
N CYS A 77 14.56 -3.57 3.28
CA CYS A 77 14.70 -2.43 4.16
C CYS A 77 16.09 -1.81 4.02
N ILE A 78 16.16 -0.48 4.16
CA ILE A 78 17.43 0.27 4.17
C ILE A 78 17.67 0.82 5.58
N GLY A 79 18.73 0.33 6.21
CA GLY A 79 19.18 0.80 7.52
C GLY A 79 20.04 2.06 7.41
N LEU A 80 20.10 2.83 8.50
CA LEU A 80 20.98 4.01 8.64
C LEU A 80 20.89 5.00 7.46
N ASN A 81 19.70 5.18 6.89
CA ASN A 81 19.48 6.03 5.71
C ASN A 81 19.21 7.51 6.05
N TYR A 82 19.48 7.91 7.29
CA TYR A 82 19.37 9.28 7.79
C TYR A 82 20.65 9.61 8.57
N ARG A 83 21.28 10.76 8.29
CA ARG A 83 22.57 11.15 8.89
C ARG A 83 22.47 11.25 10.41
N ASP A 84 21.42 11.90 10.91
CA ASP A 84 21.21 12.08 12.34
C ASP A 84 20.96 10.73 13.05
N HIS A 85 20.27 9.79 12.38
CA HIS A 85 20.07 8.46 12.92
C HIS A 85 21.38 7.64 12.99
N ALA A 86 22.26 7.77 11.99
CA ALA A 86 23.60 7.19 12.07
C ALA A 86 24.39 7.77 13.25
N ALA A 87 24.38 9.11 13.41
CA ALA A 87 25.05 9.79 14.51
C ALA A 87 24.51 9.40 15.90
N GLU A 88 23.18 9.28 16.06
CA GLU A 88 22.51 8.85 17.30
C GLU A 88 23.00 7.48 17.78
N THR A 89 23.23 6.56 16.86
CA THR A 89 23.72 5.21 17.17
C THR A 89 25.24 5.12 17.34
N GLY A 90 25.96 6.23 17.15
CA GLY A 90 27.42 6.25 17.12
C GLY A 90 28.03 5.55 15.90
N ALA A 91 27.22 5.27 14.87
CA ALA A 91 27.67 4.65 13.64
C ALA A 91 28.23 5.70 12.67
N GLU A 92 29.25 5.32 11.90
CA GLU A 92 29.69 6.11 10.76
C GLU A 92 28.61 6.15 9.68
N VAL A 93 28.53 7.26 8.93
CA VAL A 93 27.61 7.37 7.79
C VAL A 93 28.00 6.33 6.73
N PRO A 94 27.10 5.39 6.35
CA PRO A 94 27.44 4.35 5.41
C PRO A 94 27.84 4.90 4.04
N THR A 95 28.87 4.33 3.42
CA THR A 95 29.28 4.66 2.04
C THR A 95 28.49 3.89 0.97
N ARG A 96 27.69 2.91 1.40
CA ARG A 96 26.76 2.11 0.58
C ARG A 96 25.49 1.80 1.38
N PRO A 97 24.35 1.54 0.73
CA PRO A 97 23.12 1.19 1.44
C PRO A 97 23.28 -0.05 2.32
N VAL A 98 22.84 0.05 3.57
CA VAL A 98 22.75 -1.10 4.48
C VAL A 98 21.44 -1.81 4.22
N VAL A 99 21.48 -2.95 3.55
CA VAL A 99 20.28 -3.68 3.12
C VAL A 99 19.99 -4.86 4.04
N PHE A 100 18.75 -4.99 4.48
CA PHE A 100 18.26 -6.17 5.22
C PHE A 100 16.83 -6.53 4.81
N LEU A 101 16.37 -7.71 5.21
CA LEU A 101 15.03 -8.21 4.90
C LEU A 101 14.16 -8.24 6.15
N LYS A 102 12.89 -7.88 5.99
CA LYS A 102 11.83 -8.16 6.97
C LYS A 102 10.93 -9.27 6.42
N ALA A 103 10.66 -10.27 7.25
CA ALA A 103 9.67 -11.29 6.90
C ALA A 103 8.26 -10.63 6.83
N PRO A 104 7.45 -10.99 5.82
CA PRO A 104 6.08 -10.49 5.67
C PRO A 104 5.18 -10.92 6.84
#